data_AF-A0A8W8JUC2-F1
#
_entry.id   AF-A0A8W8JUC2-F1
#
_cell.length_a   1.000
_cell.length_b   1.000
_cell.length_c   1.000
_cell.angle_alpha   90.00
_cell.angle_beta   90.00
_cell.angle_gamma   90.00
#
_symmetry.space_group_name_H-M   'P 1'
#
loop_
_entity.id
_entity.type
_entity.pdbx_description
1 polymer ?
#
loop_
_entity_poly.entity_id
_entity_poly.type
_entity_poly.pdbx_seq_one_letter_code
_entity_poly.pdbx_strand_id
1 'polypeptide(L)'
;MVQPTILRKRHSLKGLKLLPVIKKVRGGRPEGLKEFARMSKEKKTDVLELDQIENIVNSLTGENMIELLELAGRDIDVNEARWLLHCLIIFANEVGQPRGQALDDSTDPSTSASTGGSSTPVPLETAGPSKKRKHDVDTTLEERVLSLEKTSKWEMVQELKEKVRTLCLQDDPSNALILLTLDELSKAARKLNHEEADMFEELYRQANRY
;
A
#
# COMPACT_ATOMS: atom_id res chain seq x y z
N MET A 1 20.54 -14.66 14.38
CA MET A 1 19.88 -13.33 14.45
C MET A 1 19.37 -12.99 13.06
N VAL A 2 18.12 -12.56 12.91
CA VAL A 2 17.62 -12.05 11.62
C VAL A 2 18.12 -10.62 11.48
N GLN A 3 18.93 -10.33 10.46
CA GLN A 3 19.37 -8.96 10.22
C GLN A 3 18.19 -8.16 9.63
N PRO A 4 17.98 -6.90 10.05
CA PRO A 4 16.93 -6.05 9.52
C PRO A 4 17.20 -5.73 8.04
N THR A 5 16.14 -5.73 7.23
CA THR A 5 16.21 -5.36 5.82
C THR A 5 16.69 -3.90 5.68
N ILE A 6 17.80 -3.68 4.98
CA ILE A 6 18.31 -2.34 4.65
C ILE A 6 17.91 -2.02 3.21
N LEU A 7 17.49 -0.79 2.93
CA LEU A 7 17.27 -0.31 1.56
C LEU A 7 18.55 -0.45 0.73
N ARG A 8 18.49 -1.16 -0.38
CA ARG A 8 19.63 -1.32 -1.29
C ARG A 8 19.92 0.01 -2.00
N LYS A 9 21.20 0.34 -2.23
CA LYS A 9 21.59 1.60 -2.92
C LYS A 9 20.85 1.73 -4.26
N ARG A 10 20.47 2.97 -4.62
CA ARG A 10 19.80 3.35 -5.89
C ARG A 10 18.42 2.72 -6.12
N HIS A 11 17.55 2.69 -5.12
CA HIS A 11 16.13 2.35 -5.31
C HIS A 11 15.26 3.59 -5.18
N SER A 12 14.31 3.75 -6.11
CA SER A 12 13.27 4.77 -6.12
C SER A 12 11.98 4.09 -6.55
N LEU A 13 10.87 4.52 -5.97
CA LEU A 13 9.52 4.05 -6.26
C LEU A 13 8.71 5.05 -7.11
N LYS A 14 9.33 6.15 -7.55
CA LYS A 14 8.68 7.17 -8.40
C LYS A 14 8.09 6.56 -9.67
N GLY A 15 6.79 6.78 -9.87
CA GLY A 15 6.05 6.25 -11.01
C GLY A 15 5.71 4.75 -10.94
N LEU A 16 5.99 4.06 -9.81
CA LEU A 16 5.47 2.72 -9.57
C LEU A 16 4.11 2.78 -8.88
N LYS A 17 3.26 1.79 -9.19
CA LYS A 17 1.96 1.64 -8.53
C LYS A 17 2.17 1.19 -7.08
N LEU A 18 1.94 2.09 -6.12
CA LEU A 18 2.09 1.83 -4.69
C LEU A 18 0.93 1.02 -4.05
N LEU A 19 -0.10 0.70 -4.83
CA LEU A 19 -1.24 -0.14 -4.39
C LEU A 19 -0.85 -1.43 -3.62
N PRO A 20 0.22 -2.18 -3.95
CA PRO A 20 0.65 -3.32 -3.13
C PRO A 20 1.14 -2.92 -1.74
N VAL A 21 1.82 -1.77 -1.62
CA VAL A 21 2.27 -1.19 -0.35
C VAL A 21 1.07 -0.72 0.47
N ILE A 22 0.16 0.05 -0.13
CA ILE A 22 -1.05 0.55 0.52
C ILE A 22 -1.88 -0.61 1.06
N LYS A 23 -2.06 -1.70 0.29
CA LYS A 23 -2.72 -2.93 0.77
C LYS A 23 -2.01 -3.59 1.95
N LYS A 24 -0.67 -3.61 1.96
CA LYS A 24 0.16 -4.18 3.03
C LYS A 24 0.11 -3.33 4.31
N VAL A 25 0.08 -2.00 4.17
CA VAL A 25 -0.09 -1.05 5.28
C VAL A 25 -1.51 -1.13 5.86
N ARG A 26 -2.54 -1.18 5.00
CA ARG A 26 -3.95 -1.40 5.40
C ARG A 26 -4.13 -2.71 6.17
N GLY A 27 -3.42 -3.77 5.78
CA GLY A 27 -3.37 -5.05 6.51
C GLY A 27 -2.81 -4.96 7.94
N GLY A 28 -2.16 -3.84 8.29
CA GLY A 28 -1.61 -3.58 9.62
C GLY A 28 -0.26 -4.22 9.87
N ARG A 29 0.39 -3.80 10.95
CA ARG A 29 1.68 -4.35 11.39
C ARG A 29 1.49 -5.78 11.90
N PRO A 30 2.26 -6.78 11.42
CA PRO A 30 2.16 -8.15 11.89
C PRO A 30 2.67 -8.29 13.33
N GLU A 31 1.97 -9.10 14.12
CA GLU A 31 2.39 -9.48 15.47
C GLU A 31 3.78 -10.14 15.43
N GLY A 32 4.69 -9.70 16.31
CA GLY A 32 6.05 -10.22 16.38
C GLY A 32 7.08 -9.61 15.43
N LEU A 33 6.78 -8.50 14.73
CA LEU A 33 7.78 -7.72 13.97
C LEU A 33 8.87 -7.17 14.91
N LYS A 34 10.02 -7.88 14.98
CA LYS A 34 11.13 -7.59 15.91
C LYS A 34 11.89 -6.30 15.61
N GLU A 35 12.10 -5.98 14.33
CA GLU A 35 12.78 -4.76 13.90
C GLU A 35 12.14 -4.20 12.62
N PHE A 36 12.15 -2.88 12.47
CA PHE A 36 11.78 -2.21 11.23
C PHE A 36 12.91 -2.32 10.17
N ALA A 37 12.56 -2.05 8.91
CA ALA A 37 13.50 -2.01 7.81
C ALA A 37 14.17 -0.64 7.83
N ARG A 38 15.45 -0.57 7.49
CA ARG A 38 16.30 0.62 7.71
C ARG A 38 16.68 1.29 6.41
N MET A 39 16.76 2.62 6.40
CA MET A 39 17.18 3.39 5.22
C MET A 39 18.66 3.21 4.91
N SER A 40 19.49 3.12 5.94
CA SER A 40 20.91 2.74 5.82
C SER A 40 21.30 1.82 6.98
N LYS A 41 22.56 1.38 7.01
CA LYS A 41 23.09 0.58 8.12
C LYS A 41 23.04 1.34 9.46
N GLU A 42 23.09 2.66 9.39
CA GLU A 42 23.22 3.58 10.53
C GLU A 42 21.88 4.27 10.86
N LYS A 43 21.11 4.69 9.84
CA LYS A 43 19.78 5.31 10.03
C LYS A 43 18.71 4.24 10.22
N LYS A 44 18.44 3.90 11.48
CA LYS A 44 17.30 3.05 11.84
C LYS A 44 15.98 3.82 11.86
N THR A 45 14.90 3.15 11.46
CA THR A 45 13.56 3.74 11.31
C THR A 45 12.82 3.97 12.64
N ASP A 46 13.17 3.22 13.69
CA ASP A 46 12.65 3.37 15.06
C ASP A 46 13.08 4.67 15.77
N VAL A 47 14.07 5.39 15.23
CA VAL A 47 14.61 6.65 15.78
C VAL A 47 14.23 7.87 14.93
N LEU A 48 13.50 7.68 13.82
CA LEU A 48 13.09 8.79 12.95
C LEU A 48 11.81 9.47 13.48
N GLU A 49 11.81 10.79 13.45
CA GLU A 49 10.63 11.63 13.72
C GLU A 49 9.72 11.75 12.49
N LEU A 50 8.46 12.17 12.68
CA LEU A 50 7.43 12.20 11.63
C LEU A 50 7.91 12.96 10.37
N ASP A 51 8.40 14.19 10.55
CA ASP A 51 8.88 15.05 9.46
C ASP A 51 10.04 14.40 8.68
N GLN A 52 10.90 13.65 9.36
CA GLN A 52 12.00 12.94 8.72
C GLN A 52 11.49 11.77 7.88
N ILE A 53 10.51 11.04 8.39
CA ILE A 53 9.85 9.95 7.68
C ILE A 53 9.12 10.49 6.46
N GLU A 54 8.38 11.60 6.59
CA GLU A 54 7.67 12.25 5.48
C GLU A 54 8.64 12.63 4.35
N ASN A 55 9.71 13.36 4.67
CA ASN A 55 10.73 13.74 3.68
C ASN A 55 11.35 12.53 2.97
N ILE A 56 11.57 11.42 3.70
CA ILE A 56 12.09 10.18 3.14
C ILE A 56 11.05 9.50 2.23
N VAL A 57 9.79 9.40 2.66
CA VAL A 57 8.69 8.82 1.88
C VAL A 57 8.52 9.61 0.59
N ASN A 58 8.30 10.92 0.68
CA ASN A 58 8.09 11.81 -0.47
C ASN A 58 9.29 11.76 -1.45
N SER A 59 10.53 11.64 -0.95
CA SER A 59 11.72 11.48 -1.80
C SER A 59 11.80 10.11 -2.48
N LEU A 60 11.37 9.04 -1.79
CA LEU A 60 11.41 7.66 -2.28
C LEU A 60 10.28 7.37 -3.29
N THR A 61 9.06 7.86 -3.03
CA THR A 61 7.83 7.59 -3.82
C THR A 61 7.50 8.69 -4.82
N GLY A 62 7.82 9.96 -4.52
CA GLY A 62 7.25 11.11 -5.24
C GLY A 62 5.78 11.39 -4.94
N GLU A 63 5.19 10.69 -3.96
CA GLU A 63 3.80 10.84 -3.51
C GLU A 63 3.77 11.29 -2.04
N ASN A 64 2.72 11.99 -1.61
CA ASN A 64 2.61 12.53 -0.26
C ASN A 64 2.37 11.43 0.78
N MET A 65 3.15 11.43 1.87
CA MET A 65 3.01 10.45 2.96
C MET A 65 1.60 10.43 3.58
N ILE A 66 0.95 11.59 3.74
CA ILE A 66 -0.38 11.71 4.35
C ILE A 66 -1.42 11.03 3.46
N GLU A 67 -1.43 11.35 2.16
CA GLU A 67 -2.31 10.70 1.16
C GLU A 67 -2.13 9.17 1.15
N LEU A 68 -0.89 8.68 1.29
CA LEU A 68 -0.60 7.25 1.36
C LEU A 68 -1.13 6.56 2.64
N LEU A 69 -1.16 7.27 3.78
CA LEU A 69 -1.76 6.77 5.02
C LEU A 69 -3.29 6.83 4.97
N GLU A 70 -3.87 7.90 4.43
CA GLU A 70 -5.32 8.05 4.22
C GLU A 70 -5.86 6.97 3.28
N LEU A 71 -5.20 6.72 2.14
CA LEU A 71 -5.52 5.63 1.22
C LEU A 71 -5.35 4.23 1.85
N ALA A 72 -4.50 4.10 2.87
CA ALA A 72 -4.36 2.88 3.64
C ALA A 72 -5.38 2.77 4.81
N GLY A 73 -6.18 3.81 5.06
CA GLY A 73 -7.11 3.89 6.18
C GLY A 73 -6.39 3.91 7.54
N ARG A 74 -5.27 4.63 7.64
CA ARG A 74 -4.44 4.75 8.83
C ARG A 74 -4.38 6.18 9.35
N ASP A 75 -4.31 6.30 10.67
CA ASP A 75 -4.10 7.58 11.33
C ASP A 75 -2.70 8.15 11.02
N ILE A 76 -2.59 9.48 11.03
CA ILE A 76 -1.33 10.20 10.81
C ILE A 76 -0.52 10.17 12.12
N ASP A 77 0.08 9.01 12.42
CA ASP A 77 0.94 8.83 13.59
C ASP A 77 2.35 8.32 13.23
N VAL A 78 3.28 8.49 14.18
CA VAL A 78 4.70 8.13 13.99
C VAL A 78 4.91 6.63 13.79
N ASN A 79 4.08 5.77 14.38
CA ASN A 79 4.20 4.31 14.27
C ASN A 79 3.68 3.80 12.92
N GLU A 80 2.57 4.33 12.43
CA GLU A 80 2.01 4.04 11.11
C GLU A 80 2.89 4.62 10.00
N ALA A 81 3.46 5.82 10.19
CA ALA A 81 4.49 6.36 9.30
C ALA A 81 5.75 5.47 9.23
N ARG A 82 6.25 4.99 10.39
CA ARG A 82 7.36 4.01 10.45
C ARG A 82 7.00 2.67 9.78
N TRP A 83 5.75 2.23 9.90
CA TRP A 83 5.23 1.02 9.26
C TRP A 83 5.11 1.16 7.74
N LEU A 84 4.59 2.30 7.25
CA LEU A 84 4.57 2.68 5.84
C LEU A 84 5.99 2.69 5.26
N LEU A 85 6.94 3.37 5.92
CA LEU A 85 8.34 3.40 5.49
C LEU A 85 8.98 2.00 5.47
N HIS A 86 8.70 1.15 6.45
CA HIS A 86 9.16 -0.25 6.44
C HIS A 86 8.61 -1.03 5.24
N CYS A 87 7.31 -0.89 4.95
CA CYS A 87 6.68 -1.53 3.79
C CYS A 87 7.26 -1.02 2.46
N LEU A 88 7.51 0.28 2.34
CA LEU A 88 8.15 0.91 1.18
C LEU A 88 9.58 0.41 0.96
N ILE A 89 10.40 0.30 2.02
CA ILE A 89 11.79 -0.22 1.92
C ILE A 89 11.80 -1.69 1.45
N ILE A 90 10.89 -2.52 1.97
CA ILE A 90 10.75 -3.91 1.53
C ILE A 90 10.33 -3.96 0.06
N PHE A 91 9.29 -3.22 -0.32
CA PHE A 91 8.77 -3.21 -1.69
C PHE A 91 9.80 -2.70 -2.71
N ALA A 92 10.56 -1.65 -2.36
CA ALA A 92 11.67 -1.15 -3.18
C ALA A 92 12.74 -2.22 -3.42
N ASN A 93 13.08 -3.01 -2.39
CA ASN A 93 14.03 -4.11 -2.50
C ASN A 93 13.49 -5.35 -3.25
N GLU A 94 12.17 -5.56 -3.25
CA GLU A 94 11.48 -6.66 -3.95
C GLU A 94 11.28 -6.39 -5.45
N VAL A 95 10.82 -5.19 -5.80
CA VAL A 95 10.44 -4.83 -7.19
C VAL A 95 11.63 -4.35 -8.02
N GLY A 96 12.62 -3.72 -7.37
CA GLY A 96 13.74 -3.09 -8.09
C GLY A 96 13.34 -1.78 -8.78
N GLN A 97 14.35 -1.00 -9.15
CA GLN A 97 14.18 0.34 -9.71
C GLN A 97 13.47 0.32 -11.09
N PRO A 98 12.47 1.19 -11.34
CA PRO A 98 12.24 1.70 -12.69
C PRO A 98 13.50 2.46 -13.12
N ARG A 99 13.87 2.38 -14.40
CA ARG A 99 15.17 2.88 -14.91
C ARG A 99 15.49 4.32 -14.46
N GLY A 100 16.47 4.44 -13.56
CA GLY A 100 17.33 5.62 -13.45
C GLY A 100 16.79 6.83 -12.69
N GLN A 101 17.05 6.87 -11.38
CA GLN A 101 17.44 8.11 -10.68
C GLN A 101 18.36 7.76 -9.51
N ALA A 102 19.52 8.43 -9.41
CA ALA A 102 20.39 8.26 -8.25
C ALA A 102 19.81 9.02 -7.05
N LEU A 103 19.78 8.39 -5.88
CA LEU A 103 19.72 9.13 -4.62
C LEU A 103 21.15 9.62 -4.33
N ASP A 104 21.33 10.91 -4.07
CA ASP A 104 22.64 11.48 -3.78
C ASP A 104 23.18 10.96 -2.45
N ASP A 105 24.17 10.09 -2.57
CA ASP A 105 24.79 9.32 -1.48
C ASP A 105 25.89 10.17 -0.83
N SER A 106 25.48 11.28 -0.20
CA SER A 106 26.40 12.22 0.45
C SER A 106 26.77 11.78 1.87
N THR A 107 28.04 11.38 2.02
CA THR A 107 28.84 11.25 3.26
C THR A 107 28.49 10.14 4.28
N ASP A 108 29.10 8.97 4.08
CA ASP A 108 29.80 8.19 5.14
C ASP A 108 31.08 8.98 5.58
N PRO A 109 31.64 8.85 6.82
CA PRO A 109 32.52 7.69 7.12
C PRO A 109 32.63 7.20 8.59
N SER A 110 32.46 5.87 8.77
CA SER A 110 33.22 4.99 9.71
C SER A 110 32.97 5.17 11.24
N THR A 111 33.18 4.22 12.17
CA THR A 111 34.27 3.23 12.35
C THR A 111 33.93 2.20 13.46
N SER A 112 34.27 0.89 13.32
CA SER A 112 34.60 -0.14 14.38
C SER A 112 33.69 -0.34 15.64
N ALA A 113 33.80 -1.39 16.49
CA ALA A 113 34.18 -2.82 16.43
C ALA A 113 33.82 -3.48 17.81
N SER A 114 34.13 -4.78 18.02
CA SER A 114 34.13 -5.53 19.32
C SER A 114 32.79 -6.15 19.81
N THR A 115 32.75 -7.15 20.72
CA THR A 115 33.24 -8.56 20.71
C THR A 115 32.79 -9.28 22.02
N GLY A 116 32.35 -10.54 21.96
CA GLY A 116 32.11 -11.44 23.13
C GLY A 116 30.75 -11.27 23.86
N GLY A 117 30.19 -12.26 24.58
CA GLY A 117 30.55 -13.67 24.71
C GLY A 117 29.63 -14.48 25.66
N SER A 118 29.33 -15.73 25.25
CA SER A 118 29.26 -16.97 26.05
C SER A 118 28.08 -17.36 26.98
N SER A 119 27.81 -18.68 26.95
CA SER A 119 27.27 -19.56 28.02
C SER A 119 25.75 -19.70 28.29
N THR A 120 25.25 -20.91 28.00
CA THR A 120 24.02 -21.57 28.51
C THR A 120 24.31 -22.31 29.83
N PRO A 121 23.35 -22.87 30.63
CA PRO A 121 22.50 -24.04 30.26
C PRO A 121 21.04 -24.07 30.82
N VAL A 122 20.32 -25.16 30.50
CA VAL A 122 18.89 -25.49 30.81
C VAL A 122 18.76 -26.46 32.01
N PRO A 123 17.60 -26.55 32.72
CA PRO A 123 16.56 -27.61 32.52
C PRO A 123 15.10 -27.12 32.81
N LEU A 124 13.99 -27.90 32.87
CA LEU A 124 13.44 -29.07 32.13
C LEU A 124 11.96 -29.35 32.61
N GLU A 125 11.05 -29.77 31.70
CA GLU A 125 9.67 -30.34 31.95
C GLU A 125 8.60 -29.44 32.66
N THR A 126 7.26 -29.62 32.56
CA THR A 126 6.42 -30.81 32.23
C THR A 126 5.02 -30.44 31.61
N ALA A 127 4.48 -31.29 30.72
CA ALA A 127 3.06 -31.58 30.36
C ALA A 127 1.97 -30.49 30.06
N GLY A 128 1.08 -30.80 29.09
CA GLY A 128 -0.16 -30.06 28.73
C GLY A 128 -1.42 -30.51 29.50
N PRO A 129 -2.69 -30.31 29.01
CA PRO A 129 -3.10 -30.49 27.61
C PRO A 129 -4.11 -29.45 27.02
N SER A 130 -4.38 -29.58 25.72
CA SER A 130 -5.25 -28.71 24.89
C SER A 130 -6.76 -29.00 25.03
N LYS A 131 -7.63 -27.99 24.82
CA LYS A 131 -8.94 -28.15 24.13
C LYS A 131 -9.62 -26.84 23.67
N LYS A 132 -9.72 -26.70 22.34
CA LYS A 132 -10.82 -26.14 21.51
C LYS A 132 -11.60 -24.90 21.99
N ARG A 133 -11.45 -23.78 21.24
CA ARG A 133 -12.52 -22.95 20.63
C ARG A 133 -11.90 -21.81 19.80
N LYS A 134 -11.72 -22.03 18.49
CA LYS A 134 -11.35 -21.02 17.47
C LYS A 134 -11.92 -21.48 16.11
N HIS A 135 -13.19 -21.16 15.84
CA HIS A 135 -13.85 -21.42 14.55
C HIS A 135 -15.16 -20.59 14.47
N ASP A 136 -15.05 -19.28 14.64
CA ASP A 136 -16.21 -18.36 14.70
C ASP A 136 -15.83 -16.95 14.18
N VAL A 137 -14.61 -16.52 14.51
CA VAL A 137 -14.03 -15.21 14.12
C VAL A 137 -13.66 -15.12 12.63
N ASP A 138 -13.22 -16.22 12.00
CA ASP A 138 -12.76 -16.18 10.61
C ASP A 138 -13.92 -15.89 9.64
N THR A 139 -15.08 -16.50 9.86
CA THR A 139 -16.32 -16.23 9.11
C THR A 139 -16.76 -14.76 9.18
N THR A 140 -16.59 -14.09 10.33
CA THR A 140 -16.94 -12.67 10.48
C THR A 140 -15.94 -11.73 9.81
N LEU A 141 -14.67 -12.13 9.67
CA LEU A 141 -13.67 -11.34 8.95
C LEU A 141 -13.82 -11.46 7.43
N GLU A 142 -14.06 -12.67 6.91
CA GLU A 142 -14.32 -12.89 5.48
C GLU A 142 -15.56 -12.13 5.01
N GLU A 143 -16.66 -12.17 5.76
CA GLU A 143 -17.90 -11.44 5.44
C GLU A 143 -17.70 -9.91 5.47
N ARG A 144 -16.88 -9.39 6.41
CA ARG A 144 -16.51 -7.97 6.44
C ARG A 144 -15.60 -7.59 5.27
N VAL A 145 -14.65 -8.43 4.87
CA VAL A 145 -13.79 -8.20 3.69
C VAL A 145 -14.62 -8.23 2.41
N LEU A 146 -15.54 -9.18 2.26
CA LEU A 146 -16.50 -9.23 1.15
C LEU A 146 -17.37 -7.97 1.09
N SER A 147 -17.82 -7.48 2.25
CA SER A 147 -18.60 -6.24 2.35
C SER A 147 -17.78 -5.01 1.96
N LEU A 148 -16.55 -4.86 2.47
CA LEU A 148 -15.62 -3.77 2.12
C LEU A 148 -15.18 -3.82 0.65
N GLU A 149 -14.98 -5.01 0.08
CA GLU A 149 -14.76 -5.14 -1.35
C GLU A 149 -16.00 -4.74 -2.13
N LYS A 150 -17.20 -5.09 -1.68
CA LYS A 150 -18.45 -4.72 -2.35
C LYS A 150 -18.70 -3.20 -2.30
N THR A 151 -18.41 -2.52 -1.19
CA THR A 151 -18.51 -1.05 -1.12
C THR A 151 -17.46 -0.38 -2.00
N SER A 152 -16.19 -0.79 -1.93
CA SER A 152 -15.12 -0.23 -2.77
C SER A 152 -15.35 -0.46 -4.28
N LYS A 153 -15.95 -1.59 -4.65
CA LYS A 153 -16.39 -1.88 -6.03
C LYS A 153 -17.56 -0.98 -6.44
N TRP A 154 -18.50 -0.71 -5.53
CA TRP A 154 -19.63 0.20 -5.78
C TRP A 154 -19.18 1.66 -5.94
N GLU A 155 -18.28 2.13 -5.07
CA GLU A 155 -17.66 3.46 -5.14
C GLU A 155 -17.01 3.72 -6.51
N MET A 156 -16.26 2.76 -7.05
CA MET A 156 -15.64 2.86 -8.37
C MET A 156 -16.65 3.07 -9.52
N VAL A 157 -17.83 2.44 -9.46
CA VAL A 157 -18.89 2.65 -10.45
C VAL A 157 -19.53 4.03 -10.27
N GLN A 158 -19.76 4.48 -9.03
CA GLN A 158 -20.31 5.81 -8.77
C GLN A 158 -19.35 6.92 -9.20
N GLU A 159 -18.05 6.80 -8.95
CA GLU A 159 -17.02 7.74 -9.39
C GLU A 159 -17.00 7.89 -10.92
N LEU A 160 -17.12 6.77 -11.65
CA LEU A 160 -17.21 6.77 -13.11
C LEU A 160 -18.53 7.39 -13.60
N LYS A 161 -19.68 7.11 -12.95
CA LYS A 161 -20.95 7.79 -13.25
C LYS A 161 -20.86 9.30 -13.03
N GLU A 162 -20.20 9.73 -11.97
CA GLU A 162 -20.01 11.15 -11.65
C GLU A 162 -19.07 11.83 -12.66
N LYS A 163 -17.94 11.22 -13.00
CA LYS A 163 -17.05 11.70 -14.08
C LYS A 163 -17.78 11.86 -15.42
N VAL A 164 -18.59 10.89 -15.84
CA VAL A 164 -19.42 11.03 -17.06
C VAL A 164 -20.37 12.22 -16.95
N ARG A 165 -21.05 12.43 -15.81
CA ARG A 165 -21.92 13.60 -15.60
C ARG A 165 -21.13 14.91 -15.66
N THR A 166 -19.98 15.01 -15.00
CA THR A 166 -19.15 16.22 -14.99
C THR A 166 -18.69 16.57 -16.40
N LEU A 167 -18.23 15.58 -17.18
CA LEU A 167 -17.82 15.79 -18.58
C LEU A 167 -18.98 16.26 -19.47
N CYS A 168 -20.18 15.68 -19.30
CA CYS A 168 -21.38 16.11 -20.03
C CYS A 168 -21.92 17.50 -19.61
N LEU A 169 -21.43 18.06 -18.49
CA LEU A 169 -21.82 19.38 -17.97
C LEU A 169 -20.77 20.47 -18.26
N GLN A 170 -19.69 20.15 -18.98
CA GLN A 170 -18.69 21.14 -19.41
C GLN A 170 -19.23 22.00 -20.56
N ASP A 171 -18.80 23.27 -20.63
CA ASP A 171 -19.20 24.21 -21.69
C ASP A 171 -18.70 23.78 -23.09
N ASP A 172 -17.61 23.01 -23.15
CA ASP A 172 -17.10 22.34 -24.36
C ASP A 172 -16.84 20.85 -24.03
N PRO A 173 -17.87 19.99 -24.13
CA PRO A 173 -17.79 18.60 -23.71
C PRO A 173 -16.97 17.76 -24.69
N SER A 174 -15.84 17.22 -24.23
CA SER A 174 -15.00 16.35 -25.06
C SER A 174 -15.69 14.99 -25.29
N ASN A 175 -16.39 14.85 -26.42
CA ASN A 175 -17.07 13.62 -26.83
C ASN A 175 -16.15 12.40 -26.77
N ALA A 176 -14.88 12.53 -27.17
CA ALA A 176 -13.89 11.45 -27.09
C ALA A 176 -13.63 11.02 -25.64
N LEU A 177 -13.54 11.97 -24.70
CA LEU A 177 -13.31 11.69 -23.28
C LEU A 177 -14.58 11.12 -22.60
N ILE A 178 -15.77 11.60 -22.99
CA ILE A 178 -17.06 11.05 -22.57
C ILE A 178 -17.19 9.58 -23.03
N LEU A 179 -16.88 9.29 -24.29
CA LEU A 179 -16.90 7.94 -24.85
C LEU A 179 -15.92 6.99 -24.15
N LEU A 180 -14.68 7.45 -23.89
CA LEU A 180 -13.69 6.68 -23.13
C LEU A 180 -14.16 6.41 -21.69
N THR A 181 -14.77 7.39 -21.02
CA THR A 181 -15.25 7.24 -19.64
C THR A 181 -16.51 6.35 -19.58
N LEU A 182 -17.38 6.38 -20.60
CA LEU A 182 -18.52 5.46 -20.76
C LEU A 182 -18.09 4.01 -21.04
N ASP A 183 -17.06 3.83 -21.88
CA ASP A 183 -16.43 2.52 -22.12
C ASP A 183 -15.85 1.95 -20.82
N GLU A 184 -15.09 2.75 -20.06
CA GLU A 184 -14.56 2.35 -18.76
C GLU A 184 -15.67 2.05 -17.73
N LEU A 185 -16.71 2.88 -17.66
CA LEU A 185 -17.90 2.66 -16.81
C LEU A 185 -18.60 1.34 -17.14
N SER A 186 -18.86 1.05 -18.42
CA SER A 186 -19.53 -0.19 -18.83
C SER A 186 -18.68 -1.43 -18.51
N LYS A 187 -17.35 -1.37 -18.74
CA LYS A 187 -16.40 -2.43 -18.40
C LYS A 187 -16.29 -2.66 -16.90
N ALA A 188 -16.22 -1.59 -16.10
CA ALA A 188 -16.21 -1.66 -14.65
C ALA A 188 -17.52 -2.27 -14.13
N ALA A 189 -18.67 -1.75 -14.56
CA ALA A 189 -19.99 -2.24 -14.16
C ALA A 189 -20.17 -3.73 -14.48
N ARG A 190 -19.83 -4.18 -15.70
CA ARG A 190 -19.93 -5.59 -16.09
C ARG A 190 -18.95 -6.49 -15.32
N LYS A 191 -17.71 -6.05 -15.10
CA LYS A 191 -16.73 -6.79 -14.27
C LYS A 191 -17.19 -6.97 -12.82
N LEU A 192 -18.07 -6.09 -12.35
CA LEU A 192 -18.58 -6.06 -10.98
C LEU A 192 -20.00 -6.63 -10.83
N ASN A 193 -20.60 -7.13 -11.92
CA ASN A 193 -22.00 -7.58 -11.99
C ASN A 193 -22.98 -6.52 -11.45
N HIS A 194 -22.73 -5.24 -11.79
CA HIS A 194 -23.59 -4.12 -11.42
C HIS A 194 -24.92 -4.20 -12.17
N GLU A 195 -26.04 -3.92 -11.50
CA GLU A 195 -27.39 -4.06 -12.05
C GLU A 195 -27.64 -3.22 -13.32
N GLU A 196 -27.06 -2.02 -13.37
CA GLU A 196 -27.11 -1.12 -14.53
C GLU A 196 -26.08 -1.43 -15.65
N ALA A 197 -25.29 -2.51 -15.56
CA ALA A 197 -24.17 -2.74 -16.49
C ALA A 197 -24.56 -2.76 -17.97
N ASP A 198 -25.71 -3.39 -18.30
CA ASP A 198 -26.20 -3.46 -19.67
C ASP A 198 -26.74 -2.11 -20.17
N MET A 199 -27.26 -1.26 -19.26
CA MET A 199 -27.64 0.12 -19.59
C MET A 199 -26.40 0.95 -19.96
N PHE A 200 -25.30 0.82 -19.23
CA PHE A 200 -24.06 1.55 -19.54
C PHE A 200 -23.42 1.10 -20.86
N GLU A 201 -23.44 -0.20 -21.17
CA GLU A 201 -22.97 -0.70 -22.46
C GLU A 201 -23.83 -0.17 -23.63
N GLU A 202 -25.16 -0.16 -23.48
CA GLU A 202 -26.05 0.35 -24.53
C GLU A 202 -25.93 1.88 -24.68
N LEU A 203 -25.74 2.63 -23.58
CA LEU A 203 -25.41 4.06 -23.64
C LEU A 203 -24.09 4.32 -24.36
N TYR A 204 -23.04 3.57 -24.06
CA TYR A 204 -21.76 3.65 -24.78
C TYR A 204 -21.93 3.32 -26.27
N ARG A 205 -22.66 2.25 -26.60
CA ARG A 205 -22.95 1.84 -27.99
C ARG A 205 -23.76 2.90 -28.74
N GLN A 206 -24.71 3.58 -28.10
CA GLN A 206 -25.50 4.65 -28.71
C GLN A 206 -24.66 5.90 -28.92
N ALA A 207 -23.85 6.31 -27.94
CA ALA A 207 -22.94 7.43 -28.08
C ALA A 207 -21.89 7.19 -29.18
N ASN A 208 -21.39 5.96 -29.33
CA ASN A 208 -20.37 5.58 -30.33
C ASN A 208 -20.95 5.32 -31.74
N ARG A 209 -22.21 5.68 -32.01
CA ARG A 209 -22.86 5.64 -33.34
C ARG A 209 -22.98 7.01 -34.01
N TYR A 210 -22.61 8.08 -33.31
CA TYR A 210 -22.63 9.47 -33.77
C TYR A 210 -21.21 10.02 -33.90
#